data_AF-A0A0P7GL13-F1
#
_entry.id   AF-A0A0P7GL13-F1
#
_cell.length_a   1.000
_cell.length_b   1.000
_cell.length_c   1.000
_cell.angle_alpha   90.00
_cell.angle_beta   90.00
_cell.angle_gamma   90.00
#
_symmetry.space_group_name_H-M   'P 1'
#
loop_
_entity.id
_entity.type
_entity.pdbx_description
1 polymer ?
#
loop_
_entity_poly.entity_id
_entity_poly.type
_entity_poly.pdbx_seq_one_letter_code
_entity_poly.pdbx_strand_id
1 'polypeptide(L)'
;MLPDLIDKPLSWGLGLLPSGRSLAHSLLIAAPVLILLLGIGIAYHRRRAAVAFSIAYLSHLAGDVAYPLLVDGELRLGFLLWPLVPAGTSGSGAGVPYLADLVVDFIDVLASPRGLAYLTVDALVLGLAVVVWWRDRRTDRGARSKRVAPGAED
;
A
#
# COMPACT_ATOMS: atom_id res chain seq x y z
N MET A 1 -1.96 -2.14 0.26
CA MET A 1 -2.60 -2.99 1.29
C MET A 1 -3.93 -3.55 0.81
N LEU A 2 -4.90 -2.75 0.37
CA LEU A 2 -6.15 -3.31 -0.17
C LEU A 2 -5.94 -4.27 -1.35
N PRO A 3 -5.04 -3.98 -2.32
CA PRO A 3 -4.78 -4.92 -3.43
C PRO A 3 -4.40 -6.32 -2.96
N ASP A 4 -3.48 -6.41 -2.00
CA ASP A 4 -3.07 -7.67 -1.37
C ASP A 4 -4.22 -8.45 -0.72
N LEU A 5 -5.13 -7.76 -0.02
CA LEU A 5 -6.29 -8.40 0.61
C LEU A 5 -7.29 -8.98 -0.39
N ILE A 6 -7.23 -8.53 -1.65
CA ILE A 6 -8.06 -9.05 -2.72
C ILE A 6 -7.31 -10.17 -3.45
N ASP A 7 -6.13 -9.86 -3.98
CA ASP A 7 -5.43 -10.75 -4.89
C ASP A 7 -4.84 -11.98 -4.20
N LYS A 8 -4.29 -11.84 -2.98
CA LYS A 8 -3.63 -12.97 -2.30
C LYS A 8 -4.64 -14.05 -1.88
N PRO A 9 -5.80 -13.76 -1.26
CA PRO A 9 -6.79 -14.80 -0.97
C PRO A 9 -7.39 -15.43 -2.23
N LEU A 10 -7.68 -14.61 -3.26
CA LEU A 10 -8.24 -15.11 -4.52
C LEU A 10 -7.24 -15.93 -5.34
N SER A 11 -5.94 -15.64 -5.24
CA SER A 11 -4.90 -16.43 -5.88
C SER A 11 -4.44 -17.58 -5.02
N TRP A 12 -3.78 -17.31 -3.89
CA TRP A 12 -3.10 -18.33 -3.09
C TRP A 12 -4.05 -19.31 -2.42
N GLY A 13 -5.20 -18.82 -1.97
CA GLY A 13 -6.23 -19.64 -1.35
C GLY A 13 -7.14 -20.31 -2.38
N LEU A 14 -7.91 -19.50 -3.10
CA LEU A 14 -8.99 -20.01 -3.95
C LEU A 14 -8.55 -20.43 -5.36
N GLY A 15 -7.34 -20.07 -5.80
CA GLY A 15 -6.84 -20.41 -7.14
C GLY A 15 -7.60 -19.72 -8.30
N LEU A 16 -8.40 -18.69 -8.00
CA LEU A 16 -9.21 -17.97 -8.99
C LEU A 16 -8.40 -16.97 -9.81
N LEU A 17 -7.29 -16.47 -9.24
CA LEU A 17 -6.38 -15.55 -9.90
C LEU A 17 -5.02 -16.22 -10.18
N PRO A 18 -4.38 -15.89 -11.31
CA PRO A 18 -3.11 -16.51 -11.71
C PRO A 18 -1.95 -16.16 -10.78
N SER A 19 -2.04 -15.02 -10.07
CA SER A 19 -1.01 -14.54 -9.15
C SER A 19 -1.60 -13.71 -8.02
N GLY A 20 -0.90 -13.66 -6.89
CA GLY A 20 -1.19 -12.74 -5.78
C GLY A 20 -0.98 -11.27 -6.11
N ARG A 21 -0.51 -10.95 -7.33
CA ARG A 21 -0.48 -9.60 -7.91
C ARG A 21 -1.06 -9.66 -9.33
N SER A 22 -2.37 -9.49 -9.48
CA SER A 22 -3.02 -9.46 -10.80
C SER A 22 -4.22 -8.51 -10.89
N LEU A 23 -5.36 -8.82 -10.26
CA LEU A 23 -6.62 -8.10 -10.50
C LEU A 23 -6.60 -6.71 -9.86
N ALA A 24 -6.43 -6.64 -8.55
CA ALA A 24 -6.40 -5.39 -7.80
C ALA A 24 -5.04 -4.68 -7.90
N HIS A 25 -3.99 -5.37 -8.35
CA HIS A 25 -2.71 -4.71 -8.64
C HIS A 25 -2.63 -4.14 -10.08
N SER A 26 -3.59 -4.45 -10.95
CA SER A 26 -3.64 -3.90 -12.31
C SER A 26 -4.08 -2.44 -12.32
N LEU A 27 -3.35 -1.57 -13.01
CA LEU A 27 -3.76 -0.19 -13.26
C LEU A 27 -4.96 -0.10 -14.19
N LEU A 28 -5.15 -1.08 -15.09
CA LEU A 28 -6.33 -1.12 -15.97
C LEU A 28 -7.62 -1.29 -15.18
N ILE A 29 -7.55 -1.94 -14.01
CA ILE A 29 -8.69 -2.15 -13.12
C ILE A 29 -8.72 -1.10 -12.01
N ALA A 30 -7.59 -0.84 -11.36
CA ALA A 30 -7.48 0.08 -10.25
C ALA A 30 -7.76 1.54 -10.65
N ALA A 31 -7.24 2.02 -11.79
CA ALA A 31 -7.40 3.44 -12.14
C ALA A 31 -8.87 3.84 -12.35
N PRO A 32 -9.72 3.10 -13.11
CA PRO A 32 -11.14 3.40 -13.19
C PRO A 32 -11.85 3.38 -11.83
N VAL A 33 -11.54 2.41 -10.98
CA VAL A 33 -12.10 2.30 -9.62
C VAL A 33 -11.71 3.50 -8.76
N LEU A 34 -10.44 3.91 -8.80
CA LEU A 34 -9.96 5.08 -8.05
C LEU A 34 -10.59 6.38 -8.56
N ILE A 35 -10.76 6.54 -9.87
CA ILE A 35 -11.45 7.70 -10.46
C ILE A 35 -12.90 7.74 -9.98
N LEU A 36 -13.60 6.61 -9.98
CA LEU A 36 -14.97 6.50 -9.48
C LEU A 36 -15.05 6.86 -7.99
N LEU A 37 -14.16 6.30 -7.17
CA LEU A 37 -14.13 6.59 -5.73
C LEU A 37 -13.79 8.05 -5.43
N LEU A 38 -12.93 8.68 -6.23
CA LEU A 38 -12.66 10.12 -6.15
C LEU A 38 -13.90 10.93 -6.49
N GLY A 39 -14.62 10.58 -7.57
CA GLY A 39 -15.88 11.22 -7.95
C GLY A 39 -16.93 11.13 -6.85
N ILE A 40 -17.13 9.94 -6.29
CA ILE A 40 -18.03 9.70 -5.14
C ILE A 40 -17.57 10.53 -3.94
N GLY A 41 -16.28 10.51 -3.63
CA GLY A 41 -15.72 11.28 -2.52
C GLY A 41 -15.97 12.79 -2.67
N ILE A 42 -15.91 13.32 -3.89
CA ILE A 42 -16.24 14.73 -4.16
C ILE A 42 -17.73 14.97 -3.98
N ALA A 43 -18.59 14.14 -4.57
CA ALA A 43 -20.05 14.30 -4.53
C ALA A 43 -20.63 14.24 -3.10
N TYR A 44 -20.02 13.45 -2.21
CA TYR A 44 -20.49 13.27 -0.84
C TYR A 44 -19.65 14.02 0.21
N HIS A 45 -18.89 15.05 -0.18
CA HIS A 45 -18.06 15.87 0.72
C HIS A 45 -16.99 15.08 1.53
N ARG A 46 -16.53 13.94 1.00
CA ARG A 46 -15.46 13.08 1.54
C ARG A 46 -14.15 13.17 0.75
N ARG A 47 -13.93 14.25 -0.02
CA ARG A 47 -12.76 14.44 -0.91
C ARG A 47 -11.42 14.10 -0.25
N ARG A 48 -11.19 14.56 0.99
CA ARG A 48 -9.92 14.29 1.70
C ARG A 48 -9.67 12.80 1.90
N ALA A 49 -10.69 12.04 2.30
CA ALA A 49 -10.57 10.60 2.50
C ALA A 49 -10.34 9.86 1.18
N ALA A 50 -11.06 10.24 0.12
CA ALA A 50 -10.90 9.64 -1.19
C ALA A 50 -9.48 9.88 -1.76
N VAL A 51 -8.96 11.10 -1.66
CA VAL A 51 -7.59 11.42 -2.08
C VAL A 51 -6.56 10.63 -1.26
N ALA A 52 -6.71 10.58 0.06
CA ALA A 52 -5.80 9.82 0.92
C ALA A 52 -5.80 8.32 0.56
N PHE A 53 -6.98 7.75 0.29
CA PHE A 53 -7.12 6.38 -0.16
C PHE A 53 -6.43 6.14 -1.51
N SER A 54 -6.66 7.00 -2.50
CA SER A 54 -6.01 6.89 -3.82
C SER A 54 -4.49 6.98 -3.72
N ILE A 55 -3.97 7.90 -2.92
CA ILE A 55 -2.52 8.02 -2.69
C ILE A 55 -1.98 6.75 -2.04
N ALA A 56 -2.64 6.22 -1.00
CA ALA A 56 -2.21 5.00 -0.34
C ALA A 56 -2.24 3.79 -1.28
N TYR A 57 -3.25 3.68 -2.14
CA TYR A 57 -3.39 2.62 -3.12
C TYR A 57 -2.27 2.68 -4.18
N LEU A 58 -2.06 3.86 -4.78
CA LEU A 58 -1.04 4.03 -5.81
C LEU A 58 0.38 3.91 -5.25
N SER A 59 0.62 4.37 -4.02
CA SER A 59 1.92 4.21 -3.34
C SER A 59 2.24 2.74 -3.09
N HIS A 60 1.23 1.91 -2.79
CA HIS A 60 1.41 0.47 -2.65
C HIS A 60 1.85 -0.16 -3.98
N LEU A 61 1.16 0.15 -5.09
CA LEU A 61 1.54 -0.34 -6.43
C LEU A 61 2.96 0.12 -6.82
N ALA A 62 3.32 1.37 -6.50
CA ALA A 62 4.68 1.86 -6.71
C ALA A 62 5.71 1.07 -5.88
N GLY A 63 5.39 0.73 -4.63
CA GLY A 63 6.20 -0.14 -3.79
C GLY A 63 6.40 -1.54 -4.39
N ASP A 64 5.35 -2.13 -4.97
CA ASP A 64 5.43 -3.44 -5.63
C ASP A 64 6.32 -3.45 -6.88
N VAL A 65 6.54 -2.28 -7.51
CA VAL A 65 7.52 -2.10 -8.59
C VAL A 65 8.92 -1.82 -8.05
N ALA A 66 9.03 -0.96 -7.04
CA ALA A 66 10.30 -0.51 -6.49
C ALA A 66 11.03 -1.63 -5.74
N TYR A 67 10.32 -2.45 -4.97
CA TYR A 67 10.94 -3.50 -4.15
C TYR A 67 11.74 -4.52 -4.98
N PRO A 68 11.18 -5.18 -6.01
CA PRO A 68 11.96 -6.13 -6.83
C PRO A 68 13.12 -5.45 -7.57
N LEU A 69 12.96 -4.19 -7.98
CA LEU A 69 14.03 -3.45 -8.63
C LEU A 69 15.21 -3.18 -7.67
N LEU A 70 14.92 -2.86 -6.41
CA LEU A 70 15.94 -2.51 -5.42
C LEU A 70 16.59 -3.74 -4.77
N VAL A 71 15.82 -4.82 -4.58
CA VAL A 71 16.31 -6.05 -3.95
C VAL A 71 16.95 -6.99 -4.97
N ASP A 72 16.21 -7.29 -6.04
CA ASP A 72 16.58 -8.29 -7.05
C ASP A 72 17.27 -7.66 -8.28
N GLY A 73 17.15 -6.34 -8.48
CA GLY A 73 17.61 -5.68 -9.70
C GLY A 73 16.66 -5.85 -10.89
N GLU A 74 15.46 -6.38 -10.66
CA GLU A 74 14.50 -6.74 -11.70
C GLU A 74 13.30 -5.81 -11.73
N LEU A 75 12.99 -5.30 -12.92
CA LEU A 75 11.80 -4.48 -13.13
C LEU A 75 10.61 -5.37 -13.49
N ARG A 76 9.64 -5.49 -12.57
CA ARG A 76 8.44 -6.32 -12.74
C ARG A 76 7.19 -5.46 -12.90
N LEU A 77 6.79 -5.18 -14.15
CA LEU A 77 5.63 -4.32 -14.46
C LEU A 77 4.42 -5.07 -15.02
N GLY A 78 4.56 -6.34 -15.38
CA GLY A 78 3.51 -7.08 -16.11
C GLY A 78 2.15 -7.07 -15.41
N PHE A 79 2.14 -7.12 -14.07
CA PHE A 79 0.92 -7.08 -13.27
C PHE A 79 0.12 -5.77 -13.44
N LEU A 80 0.77 -4.64 -13.71
CA LEU A 80 0.11 -3.35 -13.88
C LEU A 80 -0.80 -3.30 -15.11
N LEU A 81 -0.51 -4.15 -16.10
CA LEU A 81 -1.23 -4.20 -17.38
C LEU A 81 -2.07 -5.48 -17.52
N TRP A 82 -2.21 -6.26 -16.46
CA TRP A 82 -3.09 -7.42 -16.46
C TRP A 82 -4.56 -6.98 -16.69
N PRO A 83 -5.38 -7.67 -17.51
CA PRO A 83 -5.13 -8.96 -18.15
C PRO A 83 -4.50 -8.88 -19.56
N LEU A 84 -4.18 -7.69 -20.06
CA LEU A 84 -3.59 -7.54 -21.40
C LEU A 84 -2.16 -8.10 -21.46
N VAL A 85 -1.42 -7.95 -20.37
CA VAL A 85 -0.11 -8.58 -20.16
C VAL A 85 -0.21 -9.60 -19.03
N PRO A 86 0.33 -10.82 -19.19
CA PRO A 86 0.39 -11.79 -18.10
C PRO A 86 1.14 -11.23 -16.89
N ALA A 87 0.57 -11.36 -15.70
CA ALA A 87 1.16 -10.88 -14.45
C ALA A 87 2.29 -11.79 -13.90
N GLY A 88 2.59 -12.90 -14.58
CA GLY A 88 3.30 -14.05 -14.02
C GLY A 88 2.35 -14.96 -13.24
N THR A 89 2.73 -16.22 -13.08
CA THR A 89 2.00 -17.19 -12.24
C THR A 89 2.72 -17.35 -10.92
N SER A 90 2.01 -17.20 -9.80
CA SER A 90 2.64 -17.25 -8.47
C SER A 90 1.67 -17.75 -7.41
N GLY A 91 1.96 -18.91 -6.83
CA GLY A 91 1.27 -19.44 -5.64
C GLY A 91 -0.22 -19.77 -5.82
N SER A 92 -0.77 -19.71 -7.02
CA SER A 92 -2.21 -19.90 -7.25
C SER A 92 -2.67 -21.28 -6.79
N GLY A 93 -3.62 -21.33 -5.85
CA GLY A 93 -4.13 -22.55 -5.22
C GLY A 93 -3.15 -23.29 -4.32
N ALA A 94 -1.94 -22.75 -4.09
CA ALA A 94 -0.90 -23.43 -3.33
C ALA A 94 -1.07 -23.31 -1.80
N GLY A 95 -1.87 -22.35 -1.32
CA GLY A 95 -2.26 -22.24 0.09
C GLY A 95 -1.11 -21.97 1.06
N VAL A 96 -1.16 -22.62 2.22
CA VAL A 96 -0.23 -22.43 3.35
C VAL A 96 1.23 -22.76 3.00
N PRO A 97 1.56 -23.84 2.26
CA PRO A 97 2.95 -24.13 1.86
C PRO A 97 3.61 -22.96 1.14
N TYR A 98 2.92 -22.34 0.17
CA TYR A 98 3.47 -21.19 -0.54
C TYR A 98 3.69 -19.98 0.38
N LEU A 99 2.81 -19.76 1.36
CA LEU A 99 3.04 -18.71 2.36
C LEU A 99 4.29 -19.01 3.21
N ALA A 100 4.54 -20.27 3.55
CA ALA A 100 5.74 -20.66 4.30
C ALA A 100 7.00 -20.38 3.47
N ASP A 101 7.01 -20.71 2.18
CA ASP A 101 8.11 -20.41 1.26
C ASP A 101 8.38 -18.90 1.21
N LEU A 102 7.33 -18.08 1.07
CA LEU A 102 7.46 -16.61 1.08
C LEU A 102 8.05 -16.07 2.39
N VAL A 103 7.74 -16.69 3.53
CA VAL A 103 8.30 -16.27 4.83
C VAL A 103 9.78 -16.59 4.91
N VAL A 104 10.21 -17.75 4.40
CA VAL A 104 11.63 -18.12 4.33
C VAL A 104 12.37 -17.14 3.41
N ASP A 105 11.86 -16.92 2.19
CA ASP A 105 12.44 -15.95 1.24
C ASP A 105 12.56 -14.55 1.85
N PHE A 106 11.54 -14.12 2.60
CA PHE A 106 11.55 -12.83 3.28
C PHE A 106 12.64 -12.74 4.36
N ILE A 107 12.83 -13.80 5.15
CA ILE A 107 13.90 -13.86 6.16
C ILE A 107 15.28 -13.77 5.50
N ASP A 108 15.48 -14.48 4.38
CA ASP A 108 16.73 -14.44 3.63
C ASP A 108 17.02 -13.04 3.07
N VAL A 109 15.99 -12.36 2.56
CA VAL A 109 16.13 -10.96 2.14
C VAL A 109 16.49 -10.08 3.33
N LEU A 110 15.84 -10.22 4.48
CA LEU A 110 16.15 -9.42 5.68
C LEU A 110 17.58 -9.62 6.17
N ALA A 111 18.13 -10.82 6.03
CA ALA A 111 19.51 -11.12 6.40
C ALA A 111 20.54 -10.51 5.41
N SER A 112 20.10 -10.10 4.21
CA SER A 112 20.98 -9.53 3.20
C SER A 112 21.31 -8.05 3.47
N PRO A 113 22.51 -7.56 3.07
CA PRO A 113 22.84 -6.14 3.18
C PRO A 113 21.86 -5.21 2.45
N ARG A 114 21.32 -5.66 1.30
CA ARG A 114 20.32 -4.91 0.52
C ARG A 114 19.00 -4.81 1.26
N GLY A 115 18.53 -5.91 1.83
CA GLY A 115 17.30 -5.94 2.64
C GLY A 115 17.42 -5.06 3.88
N LEU A 116 18.57 -5.07 4.57
CA LEU A 116 18.81 -4.16 5.71
C LEU A 116 18.81 -2.68 5.30
N ALA A 117 19.41 -2.35 4.15
CA ALA A 117 19.38 -0.99 3.62
C ALA A 117 17.93 -0.56 3.27
N TYR A 118 17.18 -1.44 2.60
CA TYR A 118 15.77 -1.20 2.27
C TYR A 118 14.92 -1.00 3.53
N LEU A 119 15.08 -1.87 4.53
CA LEU A 119 14.37 -1.78 5.81
C LEU A 119 14.70 -0.49 6.57
N THR A 120 15.96 -0.03 6.49
CA THR A 120 16.37 1.24 7.10
C THR A 120 15.65 2.42 6.45
N VAL A 121 15.53 2.44 5.13
CA VAL A 121 14.78 3.47 4.40
C VAL A 121 13.32 3.46 4.81
N ASP A 122 12.68 2.28 4.83
CA ASP A 122 11.28 2.14 5.25
C ASP A 122 11.07 2.62 6.70
N ALA A 123 11.97 2.26 7.62
CA ALA A 123 11.91 2.70 9.00
C ALA A 123 12.09 4.22 9.15
N LEU A 124 12.96 4.85 8.34
CA LEU A 124 13.14 6.29 8.33
C LEU A 124 11.89 7.01 7.78
N VAL A 125 11.29 6.51 6.71
CA VAL A 125 10.05 7.06 6.13
C VAL A 125 8.90 6.94 7.14
N LEU A 126 8.76 5.77 7.78
CA LEU A 126 7.76 5.56 8.83
C LEU A 126 7.99 6.47 10.03
N GLY A 127 9.24 6.59 10.50
CA GLY A 127 9.62 7.49 11.59
C GLY A 127 9.27 8.94 11.28
N LEU A 128 9.57 9.40 10.06
CA LEU A 128 9.20 10.73 9.59
C LEU A 128 7.67 10.93 9.60
N ALA A 129 6.91 9.96 9.07
CA ALA A 129 5.45 10.02 9.08
C ALA A 129 4.89 10.11 10.52
N VAL A 130 5.43 9.33 11.45
CA VAL A 130 5.07 9.38 12.88
C VAL A 130 5.37 10.75 13.48
N VAL A 131 6.55 11.33 13.19
CA VAL A 131 6.93 12.67 13.68
C VAL A 131 5.99 13.75 13.14
N VAL A 132 5.68 13.70 11.84
CA VAL A 132 4.74 14.64 11.20
C VAL A 132 3.37 14.54 11.86
N TRP A 133 2.85 13.32 12.02
CA TRP A 133 1.54 13.11 12.64
C TRP A 133 1.51 13.58 14.10
N TRP A 134 2.56 13.29 14.86
CA TRP A 134 2.66 13.72 16.25
C TRP A 134 2.69 15.24 16.40
N ARG A 135 3.37 15.94 15.49
CA ARG A 135 3.39 17.42 15.45
C ARG A 135 2.01 17.98 15.10
N ASP A 136 1.35 17.43 14.09
CA ASP A 136 0.02 17.85 13.64
C ASP A 136 -1.05 17.69 14.75
N ARG A 137 -1.00 16.58 15.50
CA ARG A 137 -1.89 16.39 16.66
C ARG A 137 -1.65 17.40 17.78
N ARG A 138 -0.41 17.86 17.98
CA ARG A 138 -0.09 18.86 19.01
C ARG A 138 -0.63 20.24 18.64
N THR A 139 -0.51 20.61 17.37
CA THR A 139 -1.05 21.88 16.86
C THR A 139 -2.56 21.94 16.99
N ASP A 140 -3.27 20.86 16.67
CA ASP A 140 -4.74 20.77 16.83
C ASP A 140 -5.19 20.90 18.29
N ARG A 141 -4.49 20.24 19.23
CA ARG A 141 -4.79 20.34 20.67
C ARG A 141 -4.54 21.74 21.21
N GLY A 142 -3.44 22.39 20.83
CA GLY A 142 -3.14 23.77 21.22
C GLY A 142 -4.17 24.77 20.67
N ALA A 143 -4.62 24.59 19.43
CA ALA A 143 -5.65 25.42 18.82
C ALA A 143 -7.03 25.24 19.48
N ARG A 144 -7.40 24.01 19.92
CA ARG A 144 -8.62 23.78 20.71
C ARG A 144 -8.55 24.40 22.10
N SER A 145 -7.43 24.26 22.81
CA SER A 145 -7.25 24.84 24.15
C SER A 145 -7.42 26.37 24.14
N LYS A 146 -6.83 27.07 23.17
CA LYS A 146 -6.99 28.54 23.02
C LYS A 146 -8.43 28.97 22.69
N ARG A 147 -9.21 28.12 22.02
CA ARG A 147 -10.59 28.42 21.59
C ARG A 147 -11.64 28.20 22.69
N VAL A 148 -11.30 27.45 23.74
CA VAL A 148 -12.12 27.25 24.94
C VAL A 148 -11.89 28.37 25.98
N ALA A 149 -10.76 29.10 25.87
CA ALA A 149 -10.38 30.17 26.78
C ALA A 149 -10.88 31.62 26.46
N PRO A 150 -11.87 31.92 25.58
CA PRO A 150 -12.46 33.25 25.53
C PRO A 150 -13.82 33.25 26.26
N GLY A 151 -13.83 33.66 27.53
CA GLY A 151 -15.08 33.80 28.30
C GLY A 151 -14.95 33.94 29.83
N ALA A 152 -13.79 34.31 30.35
CA ALA A 152 -13.66 34.80 31.72
C ALA A 152 -12.93 36.15 31.65
N GLU A 153 -13.39 37.13 32.42
CA GLU A 153 -13.17 38.60 32.30
C GLU A 153 -14.22 39.26 31.38
N ASP A 154 -15.17 40.09 31.81
CA ASP A 154 -15.59 40.66 33.11
C ASP A 154 -17.09 41.03 33.01
#